data_AF-A0A977ICL3-F1
#
_entry.id   AF-A0A977ICL3-F1
#
_cell.length_a   1.000
_cell.length_b   1.000
_cell.length_c   1.000
_cell.angle_alpha   90.00
_cell.angle_beta   90.00
_cell.angle_gamma   90.00
#
_symmetry.space_group_name_H-M   'P 1'
#
loop_
_entity.id
_entity.type
_entity.pdbx_description
1 polymer ?
#
loop_
_entity_poly.entity_id
_entity_poly.type
_entity_poly.pdbx_seq_one_letter_code
_entity_poly.pdbx_strand_id
1 'polypeptide(L)' 'MQQKEEGGEEDLCIRCGGEMVHIGFKIYRCQVCGHEEKPEDIM' A
#
# COMPACT_ATOMS: atom_id res chain seq x y z
N MET A 1 8.60 -28.44 -10.60
CA MET A 1 7.51 -27.64 -11.21
C MET A 1 7.46 -26.34 -10.44
N GLN A 2 7.97 -25.25 -11.03
CA GLN A 2 7.23 -24.03 -11.38
C GLN A 2 7.01 -23.11 -10.14
N GLN A 3 7.85 -22.08 -9.98
CA GLN A 3 7.57 -20.64 -10.21
C GLN A 3 6.74 -20.03 -9.05
N LYS A 4 7.35 -19.26 -8.14
CA LYS A 4 7.53 -17.79 -8.17
C LYS A 4 6.22 -17.05 -7.88
N GLU A 5 5.96 -16.80 -6.59
CA GLU A 5 5.00 -15.78 -6.16
C GLU A 5 5.60 -15.03 -4.96
N GLU A 6 6.47 -14.07 -5.28
CA GLU A 6 6.63 -12.84 -4.52
C GLU A 6 5.25 -12.15 -4.55
N GLY A 7 4.33 -12.61 -3.70
CA GLY A 7 2.98 -12.06 -3.60
C GLY A 7 3.07 -10.73 -2.88
N GLY A 8 3.08 -9.65 -3.65
CA GLY A 8 3.08 -8.29 -3.14
C GLY A 8 2.04 -8.16 -2.04
N GLU A 9 2.52 -7.78 -0.86
CA GLU A 9 1.73 -7.16 0.19
C GLU A 9 0.78 -6.19 -0.51
N GLU A 10 -0.49 -6.59 -0.54
CA GLU A 10 -1.56 -5.83 -1.13
C GLU A 10 -1.52 -4.48 -0.41
N ASP A 11 -1.19 -3.38 -1.11
CA ASP A 11 -1.20 -2.00 -0.58
C ASP A 11 -2.65 -1.61 -0.24
N LEU A 12 -3.21 -2.29 0.75
CA LEU A 12 -4.54 -2.09 1.29
C LEU A 12 -4.38 -1.25 2.55
N CYS A 13 -5.21 -0.23 2.63
CA CYS A 13 -5.17 0.69 3.75
C CYS A 13 -5.42 -0.04 5.06
N ILE A 14 -4.48 0.07 6.00
CA ILE A 14 -4.56 -0.54 7.33
C ILE A 14 -5.84 -0.17 8.10
N ARG A 15 -6.49 0.95 7.76
CA ARG A 15 -7.66 1.47 8.46
C ARG A 15 -8.99 0.93 7.94
N CYS A 16 -9.08 0.62 6.66
CA CYS A 16 -10.36 0.31 6.02
C CYS A 16 -10.29 -0.81 4.95
N GLY A 17 -9.10 -1.36 4.69
CA GLY A 17 -8.87 -2.34 3.62
C GLY A 17 -9.11 -1.78 2.22
N GLY A 18 -9.22 -0.46 2.06
CA GLY A 18 -9.41 0.18 0.76
C GLY A 18 -8.12 0.25 -0.02
N GLU A 19 -8.22 0.16 -1.36
CA GLU A 19 -7.08 0.29 -2.27
C GLU A 19 -6.30 1.58 -2.01
N MET A 20 -4.99 1.44 -1.84
CA MET A 20 -4.08 2.57 -1.77
C MET A 20 -3.46 2.82 -3.13
N VAL A 21 -3.44 4.10 -3.51
CA VAL A 21 -2.81 4.55 -4.75
C VAL A 21 -1.59 5.39 -4.42
N HIS A 22 -0.59 5.28 -5.28
CA HIS A 22 0.65 6.02 -5.11
C HIS A 22 0.48 7.45 -5.62
N ILE A 23 0.65 8.45 -4.74
CA ILE A 23 0.36 9.87 -5.06
C ILE A 23 1.62 10.74 -5.18
N GLY A 24 2.83 10.18 -5.18
CA GLY A 24 4.06 10.97 -5.34
C GLY A 24 5.29 10.34 -4.71
N PHE A 25 6.09 11.15 -4.00
CA PHE A 25 7.35 10.83 -3.31
C PHE A 25 7.20 9.68 -2.29
N LYS A 26 7.02 8.47 -2.80
CA LYS A 26 6.79 7.26 -2.02
C LYS A 26 5.58 7.31 -1.08
N ILE A 27 4.59 8.18 -1.34
CA ILE A 27 3.40 8.33 -0.48
C ILE A 27 2.25 7.51 -1.05
N TYR A 28 1.63 6.69 -0.21
CA TYR A 28 0.46 5.88 -0.53
C TYR A 28 -0.77 6.53 0.08
N ARG A 29 -1.86 6.67 -0.68
CA ARG A 29 -3.12 7.24 -0.20
C ARG A 29 -4.30 6.33 -0.50
N CYS A 30 -5.04 5.99 0.55
CA CYS A 30 -6.29 5.26 0.43
C CYS A 30 -7.35 6.09 -0.28
N GLN A 31 -7.97 5.55 -1.34
CA GLN A 31 -9.05 6.21 -2.06
C GLN A 31 -10.38 6.21 -1.28
N VAL A 32 -10.53 5.35 -0.26
CA VAL A 32 -11.76 5.18 0.51
C VAL A 32 -11.81 6.14 1.70
N CYS A 33 -10.82 6.06 2.59
CA CYS A 33 -10.80 6.86 3.83
C CYS A 33 -9.85 8.07 3.76
N GLY A 34 -9.01 8.17 2.73
CA GLY A 34 -8.04 9.25 2.59
C GLY A 34 -6.80 9.11 3.47
N HIS A 35 -6.58 7.98 4.14
CA HIS A 35 -5.37 7.73 4.93
C HIS A 35 -4.13 7.76 4.04
N GLU A 36 -3.08 8.41 4.51
CA GLU A 36 -1.80 8.56 3.82
C GLU A 36 -0.72 7.81 4.61
N GLU A 37 0.01 6.91 3.94
CA GLU A 37 1.14 6.16 4.49
C GLU A 37 2.42 6.65 3.81
N LYS A 38 3.44 6.95 4.63
CA LYS A 38 4.77 7.38 4.19
C LYS A 38 5.75 6.25 4.48
N PRO A 39 6.74 5.98 3.61
CA PRO A 39 7.68 4.87 3.81
C PRO A 39 8.72 5.18 4.88
N GLU A 40 8.80 6.43 5.34
CA GLU A 40 9.65 6.80 6.48
C GLU A 40 9.16 6.16 7.79
N ASP A 41 7.90 5.71 7.85
CA ASP A 41 7.34 4.99 8.99
C ASP A 41 7.65 3.48 8.99
N ILE A 42 8.22 2.93 7.91
CA ILE A 42 8.65 1.51 7.79
C ILE A 42 10.16 1.40 8.09
N MET A 43 10.61 1.93 9.23
CA MET A 43 12.00 1.80 9.72
C MET A 43 12.07 1.17 11.11
#